data_AF-A0AA90VBL3-F1
#
_entry.id   AF-A0AA90VBL3-F1
#
_cell.length_a   1.000
_cell.length_b   1.000
_cell.length_c   1.000
_cell.angle_alpha   90.00
_cell.angle_beta   90.00
_cell.angle_gamma   90.00
#
_symmetry.space_group_name_H-M   'P 1'
#
loop_
_entity.id
_entity.type
_entity.pdbx_description
1 polymer ?
#
loop_
_entity_poly.entity_id
_entity_poly.type
_entity_poly.pdbx_seq_one_letter_code
_entity_poly.pdbx_strand_id
1 'polypeptide(L)' 'GKQRKATLEEYQQTFLQVPRIDDRKPVFVSSDVRDRLDRVVRILGGRRMSVSGIIENIVRHHLSLYEEDFEAWRKL' A
#
# COMPACT_ATOMS: atom_id res chain seq x y z
N GLY A 1 3.91 19.98 9.96
CA GLY A 1 5.30 19.71 9.55
C GLY A 1 5.29 18.99 8.22
N LYS A 2 6.19 19.32 7.29
CA LYS A 2 6.31 18.58 6.03
C LYS A 2 6.64 17.12 6.38
N GLN A 3 5.77 16.17 6.01
CA GLN A 3 6.11 14.75 6.09
C GLN A 3 7.46 14.55 5.38
N ARG A 4 8.40 13.92 6.08
CA ARG A 4 9.70 13.54 5.50
C ARG A 4 9.39 12.70 4.26
N LYS A 5 9.94 13.08 3.10
CA LYS A 5 9.90 12.22 1.92
C LYS A 5 10.71 10.96 2.28
N ALA A 6 10.08 9.80 2.21
CA ALA A 6 10.76 8.53 2.43
C ALA A 6 11.94 8.38 1.44
N THR A 7 13.01 7.72 1.86
CA THR A 7 14.05 7.30 0.93
C THR A 7 13.50 6.23 -0.02
N LEU A 8 14.16 6.00 -1.17
CA LEU A 8 13.77 4.94 -2.08
C LEU A 8 13.75 3.57 -1.40
N GLU A 9 14.76 3.32 -0.55
CA GLU A 9 14.90 2.07 0.21
C GLU A 9 13.75 1.89 1.21
N GLU A 10 13.41 2.93 1.99
CA GLU A 10 12.28 2.90 2.92
C GLU A 10 10.97 2.61 2.18
N TYR A 11 10.76 3.25 1.01
CA TYR A 11 9.58 3.02 0.19
C TYR A 11 9.51 1.57 -0.32
N GLN A 12 10.64 1.02 -0.78
CA GLN A 12 10.72 -0.34 -1.27
C GLN A 12 10.48 -1.37 -0.16
N GLN A 13 11.04 -1.15 1.02
CA GLN A 13 10.86 -2.00 2.19
C GLN A 13 9.43 -1.95 2.72
N THR A 14 8.75 -0.82 2.60
CA THR A 14 7.39 -0.65 3.14
C THR A 14 6.33 -1.11 2.13
N PHE A 15 6.42 -0.70 0.87
CA PHE A 15 5.33 -0.85 -0.10
C PHE A 15 5.62 -1.83 -1.24
N LEU A 16 6.87 -2.17 -1.49
CA LEU A 16 7.28 -3.02 -2.62
C LEU A 16 7.84 -4.39 -2.20
N GLN A 17 7.48 -4.87 -1.00
CA GLN A 17 7.64 -6.29 -0.65
C GLN A 17 6.53 -7.10 -1.30
N VAL A 18 6.86 -8.23 -1.93
CA VAL A 18 5.84 -9.08 -2.58
C VAL A 18 5.01 -9.75 -1.48
N PRO A 19 3.73 -9.37 -1.28
CA PRO A 19 2.97 -9.90 -0.17
C PRO A 19 2.43 -11.29 -0.51
N ARG A 20 2.27 -12.11 0.52
CA ARG A 20 1.41 -13.29 0.47
C ARG A 20 -0.01 -12.83 0.77
N ILE A 21 -0.92 -13.03 -0.19
CA ILE A 21 -2.34 -12.66 -0.05
C ILE A 21 -3.17 -13.94 -0.19
N ASP A 22 -3.55 -14.49 0.95
CA ASP A 22 -4.48 -15.61 1.09
C ASP A 22 -5.94 -15.08 1.12
N ASP A 23 -6.92 -15.92 0.82
CA ASP A 23 -8.38 -15.59 0.89
C ASP A 23 -8.81 -14.27 0.24
N ARG A 24 -8.21 -13.98 -0.92
CA ARG A 24 -8.37 -12.71 -1.66
C ARG A 24 -9.83 -12.30 -1.82
N LYS A 25 -10.11 -11.03 -1.48
CA LYS A 25 -11.39 -10.36 -1.76
C LYS A 25 -11.19 -9.27 -2.81
N PRO A 26 -12.13 -9.10 -3.77
CA PRO A 26 -12.02 -8.04 -4.77
C PRO A 26 -12.25 -6.66 -4.12
N VAL A 27 -11.45 -5.68 -4.54
CA VAL A 27 -11.65 -4.25 -4.22
C VAL A 27 -11.62 -3.44 -5.51
N PHE A 28 -12.49 -2.44 -5.62
CA PHE A 28 -12.56 -1.56 -6.78
C PHE A 28 -11.80 -0.26 -6.52
N VAL A 29 -11.06 0.19 -7.53
CA VAL A 29 -10.40 1.50 -7.59
C VAL A 29 -10.65 2.11 -8.96
N SER A 30 -10.46 3.43 -9.10
CA SER A 30 -10.58 4.07 -10.41
C SER A 30 -9.48 3.61 -11.37
N SER A 31 -9.73 3.74 -12.68
CA SER A 31 -8.72 3.43 -13.70
C SER A 31 -7.44 4.25 -13.49
N ASP A 32 -7.56 5.55 -13.23
CA ASP A 32 -6.40 6.42 -12.99
C ASP A 32 -5.52 5.91 -11.83
N VAL A 33 -6.14 5.53 -10.71
CA VAL A 33 -5.40 4.99 -9.56
C VAL A 33 -4.69 3.69 -9.92
N ARG A 34 -5.39 2.78 -10.60
CA ARG A 34 -4.81 1.52 -11.07
C ARG A 34 -3.63 1.74 -12.01
N ASP A 35 -3.76 2.64 -12.98
CA ASP A 35 -2.74 2.91 -13.98
C ASP A 35 -1.50 3.60 -13.37
N ARG A 36 -1.70 4.46 -12.38
CA ARG A 36 -0.61 5.07 -11.62
C ARG A 36 0.15 4.02 -10.80
N LEU A 37 -0.56 3.10 -10.15
CA LEU A 37 0.07 2.02 -9.39
C LEU A 37 0.79 1.02 -10.29
N ASP A 38 0.22 0.68 -11.45
CA ASP A 38 0.87 -0.16 -12.45
C ASP A 38 2.21 0.45 -12.91
N ARG A 39 2.25 1.77 -13.17
CA ARG A 39 3.52 2.46 -13.48
C ARG A 39 4.54 2.34 -12.36
N VAL A 40 4.13 2.53 -11.09
CA VAL A 40 5.03 2.38 -9.94
C VAL A 40 5.59 0.96 -9.87
N VAL A 41 4.73 -0.06 -10.01
CA VAL A 41 5.13 -1.47 -9.98
C VAL A 41 6.10 -1.81 -11.12
N ARG A 42 5.89 -1.27 -12.33
CA ARG A 42 6.78 -1.50 -13.47
C ARG A 42 8.15 -0.85 -13.31
N ILE A 43 8.20 0.34 -12.72
CA ILE A 43 9.44 1.11 -12.58
C ILE A 43 10.26 0.63 -11.38
N LEU A 44 9.60 0.37 -10.25
CA LEU A 44 10.26 0.14 -8.97
C LEU A 44 10.07 -1.28 -8.40
N GLY A 45 9.10 -2.04 -8.92
CA GLY A 45 8.79 -3.37 -8.43
C GLY A 45 9.70 -4.45 -9.01
N GLY A 46 9.95 -5.51 -8.22
CA GLY A 46 10.65 -6.70 -8.68
C GLY A 46 9.76 -7.62 -9.54
N ARG A 47 10.35 -8.71 -10.07
CA ARG A 47 9.74 -9.67 -11.02
C ARG A 47 8.36 -10.26 -10.61
N ARG A 48 7.98 -10.18 -9.33
CA ARG A 48 6.71 -10.73 -8.81
C ARG A 48 5.79 -9.68 -8.18
N MET A 49 6.18 -8.40 -8.23
CA MET A 49 5.33 -7.33 -7.73
C MET A 49 4.12 -7.16 -8.65
N SER A 50 2.97 -6.82 -8.06
CA SER A 50 1.72 -6.63 -8.79
C SER A 50 0.97 -5.42 -8.24
N VAL A 51 0.02 -4.89 -9.01
CA VAL A 51 -0.87 -3.81 -8.55
C VAL A 51 -1.64 -4.23 -7.29
N SER A 52 -2.17 -5.45 -7.25
CA SER A 52 -2.82 -5.96 -6.04
C SER A 52 -1.86 -6.07 -4.86
N GLY A 53 -0.59 -6.41 -5.09
CA GLY A 53 0.42 -6.48 -4.05
C GLY A 53 0.77 -5.13 -3.43
N ILE A 54 1.00 -4.10 -4.24
CA ILE A 54 1.26 -2.75 -3.71
C ILE A 54 0.03 -2.17 -3.01
N ILE A 55 -1.19 -2.45 -3.51
CA ILE A 55 -2.44 -2.05 -2.85
C ILE A 55 -2.53 -2.69 -1.47
N GLU A 56 -2.30 -4.00 -1.38
CA GLU A 56 -2.31 -4.72 -0.10
C GLU A 56 -1.35 -4.08 0.91
N ASN A 57 -0.12 -3.80 0.51
CA ASN A 57 0.88 -3.21 1.41
C ASN A 57 0.50 -1.79 1.86
N ILE A 58 -0.02 -0.96 0.95
CA ILE A 58 -0.50 0.39 1.28
C ILE A 58 -1.64 0.32 2.30
N VAL A 59 -2.61 -0.55 2.06
CA VAL A 59 -3.77 -0.71 2.94
C VAL A 59 -3.34 -1.25 4.30
N ARG A 60 -2.48 -2.27 4.36
CA ARG A 60 -1.94 -2.80 5.63
C ARG A 60 -1.16 -1.74 6.41
N HIS A 61 -0.32 -0.97 5.73
CA HIS A 61 0.42 0.12 6.37
C HIS A 61 -0.51 1.21 6.90
N HIS A 62 -1.54 1.59 6.13
CA HIS A 62 -2.55 2.55 6.58
C HIS A 62 -3.31 2.04 7.81
N LEU A 63 -3.79 0.79 7.78
CA LEU A 63 -4.49 0.18 8.92
C LEU A 63 -3.60 0.15 10.17
N SER A 64 -2.34 -0.27 10.03
CA SER A 64 -1.39 -0.30 11.15
C SER A 64 -1.08 1.09 11.71
N LEU A 65 -1.04 2.12 10.86
CA LEU A 65 -0.74 3.48 11.28
C LEU A 65 -1.88 4.13 12.09
N TYR A 66 -3.13 3.74 11.81
CA TYR A 66 -4.33 4.36 12.37
C TYR A 66 -5.17 3.42 13.25
N GLU A 67 -4.69 2.22 13.57
CA GLU A 67 -5.44 1.21 14.33
C GLU A 67 -5.95 1.77 15.68
N GLU A 68 -5.07 2.40 16.45
CA GLU A 68 -5.43 3.02 17.74
C GLU A 68 -6.40 4.19 17.57
N ASP A 69 -6.22 5.00 16.53
CA ASP A 69 -7.08 6.15 16.23
C ASP A 69 -8.49 5.70 15.85
N PHE A 70 -8.64 4.61 15.08
CA PHE A 70 -9.94 4.05 14.74
C PHE A 70 -10.70 3.58 15.98
N GLU A 71 -10.00 2.95 16.94
CA GLU A 71 -10.60 2.53 18.21
C GLU A 71 -10.97 3.72 19.10
N ALA A 72 -10.17 4.79 19.08
CA ALA A 72 -10.49 6.03 19.80
C ALA A 72 -11.73 6.71 19.21
N TRP A 73 -11.80 6.86 17.88
CA TRP A 73 -12.92 7.53 17.20
C TRP A 73 -14.22 6.72 17.26
N ARG A 74 -14.15 5.39 17.37
CA ARG A 74 -15.33 4.53 17.56
C ARG A 74 -16.08 4.83 18.86
N LYS A 75 -15.40 5.36 19.88
CA LYS A 75 -15.98 5.66 21.21
C LYS A 75 -16.52 7.08 21.33
N LEU A 76 -16.36 7.91 20.29
CA LEU A 76 -16.95 9.23 20.17
C LEU A 76 -18.34 9.13 19.53
#